data_AF-A0A538UC80-F1
#
_entry.id   AF-A0A538UC80-F1
#
_cell.length_a   1.000
_cell.length_b   1.000
_cell.length_c   1.000
_cell.angle_alpha   90.00
_cell.angle_beta   90.00
_cell.angle_gamma   90.00
#
_symmetry.space_group_name_H-M   'P 1'
#
loop_
_entity.id
_entity.type
_entity.pdbx_description
1 polymer ?
#
loop_
_entity_poly.entity_id
_entity_poly.type
_entity_poly.pdbx_seq_one_letter_code
_entity_poly.pdbx_strand_id
1 'polypeptide(L)'
;MTARPSGWAEDSSFRIKDIDAVGLAATALRKARQSAKPRRLDPGDYTVIFEPAAVADLIGFNIAGALSARAVEEGRSYFSKQGGGSMVGEKVFHESVTMKSDPLDKRRPGSPWGFGGGGVGGGFNGGGEGGLASAPITWVENGVLKNLIYDRYWAKQVGREPTPGAGNFVLEGGQETLASLIASTERVSIPLAARCLSRTDQPNSAAAICVAHTLASGHNDI
;
A
#
# COMPACT_ATOMS: atom_id res chain seq x y z
N MET A 1 -8.17 29.50 16.30
CA MET A 1 -8.82 28.17 16.34
C MET A 1 -7.91 27.22 17.09
N THR A 2 -8.28 26.75 18.28
CA THR A 2 -7.55 25.70 18.99
C THR A 2 -7.84 24.38 18.28
N ALA A 3 -6.87 23.84 17.54
CA ALA A 3 -7.00 22.52 16.92
C ALA A 3 -7.29 21.48 18.02
N ARG A 4 -8.34 20.67 17.84
CA ARG A 4 -8.62 19.55 18.75
C ARG A 4 -7.71 18.39 18.35
N PRO A 5 -6.86 17.88 19.27
CA PRO A 5 -6.04 16.72 18.98
C PRO A 5 -6.91 15.50 18.64
N SER A 6 -6.49 14.75 17.63
CA SER A 6 -7.09 13.46 17.26
C SER A 6 -5.99 12.44 16.98
N GLY A 7 -6.30 11.17 17.19
CA GLY A 7 -5.42 10.06 16.90
C GLY A 7 -6.25 8.82 16.58
N TRP A 8 -5.70 7.97 15.72
CA TRP A 8 -6.37 6.76 15.25
C TRP A 8 -5.37 5.59 15.21
N ALA A 9 -5.90 4.39 15.45
CA ALA A 9 -5.16 3.15 15.36
C ALA A 9 -6.13 2.05 14.93
N GLU A 10 -5.63 1.11 14.14
CA GLU A 10 -6.35 -0.10 13.79
C GLU A 10 -5.54 -1.35 14.07
N ASP A 11 -6.26 -2.45 14.26
CA ASP A 11 -5.72 -3.80 14.24
C ASP A 11 -6.77 -4.71 13.58
N SER A 12 -6.32 -5.78 12.92
CA SER A 12 -7.18 -6.70 12.21
C SER A 12 -6.71 -8.14 12.43
N SER A 13 -7.62 -8.99 12.91
CA SER A 13 -7.36 -10.42 13.04
C SER A 13 -8.61 -11.23 12.76
N PHE A 14 -8.42 -12.46 12.28
CA PHE A 14 -9.48 -13.46 12.14
C PHE A 14 -9.88 -14.11 13.46
N ARG A 15 -9.10 -13.87 14.54
CA ARG A 15 -9.38 -14.38 15.87
C ARG A 15 -9.55 -13.20 16.81
N ILE A 16 -10.73 -13.06 17.39
CA ILE A 16 -11.06 -11.96 18.31
C ILE A 16 -10.09 -11.86 19.50
N LYS A 17 -9.59 -13.01 19.98
CA LYS A 17 -8.64 -13.08 21.09
C LYS A 17 -7.26 -12.48 20.79
N ASP A 18 -6.93 -12.32 19.52
CA ASP A 18 -5.64 -11.74 19.10
C ASP A 18 -5.71 -10.22 19.00
N ILE A 19 -6.90 -9.62 19.13
CA ILE A 19 -7.11 -8.17 19.05
C ILE A 19 -6.87 -7.56 20.43
N ASP A 20 -5.80 -6.78 20.57
CA ASP A 20 -5.53 -6.01 21.79
C ASP A 20 -6.23 -4.64 21.76
N ALA A 21 -7.51 -4.63 22.13
CA ALA A 21 -8.31 -3.41 22.15
C ALA A 21 -7.75 -2.33 23.10
N VAL A 22 -7.13 -2.73 24.21
CA VAL A 22 -6.58 -1.80 25.21
C VAL A 22 -5.31 -1.14 24.66
N GLY A 23 -4.39 -1.93 24.09
CA GLY A 23 -3.20 -1.43 23.42
C GLY A 23 -3.53 -0.54 22.22
N LEU A 24 -4.60 -0.86 21.49
CA LEU A 24 -5.08 -0.05 20.38
C LEU A 24 -5.57 1.32 20.84
N ALA A 25 -6.43 1.35 21.88
CA ALA A 25 -6.91 2.59 22.48
C ALA A 25 -5.75 3.44 23.05
N ALA A 26 -4.77 2.80 23.71
CA ALA A 26 -3.59 3.48 24.21
C ALA A 26 -2.76 4.11 23.08
N THR A 27 -2.62 3.42 21.95
CA THR A 27 -1.94 3.95 20.75
C THR A 27 -2.69 5.15 20.15
N ALA A 28 -4.01 5.06 19.98
CA ALA A 28 -4.81 6.18 19.49
C ALA A 28 -4.74 7.41 20.42
N LEU A 29 -4.79 7.19 21.74
CA LEU A 29 -4.64 8.25 22.74
C LEU A 29 -3.24 8.87 22.73
N ARG A 30 -2.18 8.06 22.64
CA ARG A 30 -0.80 8.54 22.50
C ARG A 30 -0.67 9.44 21.28
N LYS A 31 -1.21 8.99 20.15
CA LYS A 31 -1.24 9.72 18.89
C LYS A 31 -1.99 11.06 18.99
N ALA A 32 -3.17 11.06 19.62
CA ALA A 32 -3.92 12.29 19.87
C ALA A 32 -3.13 13.27 20.75
N ARG A 33 -2.50 12.80 21.84
CA ARG A 33 -1.69 13.66 22.70
C ARG A 33 -0.51 14.28 21.95
N GLN A 34 0.15 13.50 21.11
CA GLN A 34 1.27 13.98 20.29
C GLN A 34 0.83 15.01 19.25
N SER A 35 -0.36 14.86 18.66
CA SER A 35 -0.90 15.83 17.69
C SER A 35 -1.39 17.14 18.31
N ALA A 36 -1.39 17.28 19.63
CA ALA A 36 -1.86 18.48 20.32
C ALA A 36 -0.98 19.73 20.12
N LYS A 37 0.31 19.55 19.76
CA LYS A 37 1.27 20.63 19.54
C LYS A 37 1.98 20.48 18.19
N PRO A 38 1.26 20.64 17.06
CA PRO A 38 1.86 20.50 15.75
C PRO A 38 2.93 21.58 15.53
N ARG A 39 4.04 21.19 14.90
CA ARG A 39 5.10 22.10 14.47
C ARG A 39 5.03 22.27 12.96
N ARG A 40 5.27 23.48 12.48
CA ARG A 40 5.42 23.73 11.05
C ARG A 40 6.74 23.10 10.59
N LEU A 41 6.67 22.37 9.49
CA LEU A 41 7.84 21.94 8.73
C LEU A 41 8.08 22.94 7.61
N ASP A 42 9.34 23.30 7.41
CA ASP A 42 9.74 24.08 6.25
C ASP A 42 9.66 23.21 4.98
N PRO A 43 9.43 23.79 3.79
CA PRO A 43 9.49 23.03 2.55
C PRO A 43 10.88 22.42 2.35
N GLY A 44 10.94 21.14 2.00
CA GLY A 44 12.19 20.42 1.73
C GLY A 44 11.97 18.92 1.63
N ASP A 45 13.09 18.20 1.44
CA ASP A 45 13.09 16.74 1.38
C ASP A 45 13.19 16.16 2.80
N TYR A 46 12.31 15.21 3.10
CA TYR A 46 12.22 14.55 4.40
C TYR A 46 12.21 13.05 4.21
N THR A 47 12.92 12.34 5.09
CA THR A 47 12.74 10.90 5.21
C THR A 47 11.44 10.63 5.97
N VAL A 48 10.54 9.91 5.32
CA VAL A 48 9.23 9.57 5.86
C VAL A 48 9.22 8.12 6.27
N ILE A 49 8.95 7.86 7.55
CA ILE A 49 8.74 6.51 8.05
C ILE A 49 7.24 6.28 8.11
N PHE A 50 6.72 5.43 7.22
CA PHE A 50 5.32 5.08 7.22
C PHE A 50 5.01 4.03 8.28
N GLU A 51 3.92 4.24 9.02
CA GLU A 51 3.34 3.18 9.84
C GLU A 51 2.72 2.09 8.97
N PRO A 52 2.59 0.84 9.48
CA PRO A 52 2.01 -0.27 8.73
C PRO A 52 0.64 0.01 8.11
N ALA A 53 -0.25 0.70 8.84
CA ALA A 53 -1.59 1.07 8.33
C ALA A 53 -1.50 2.02 7.12
N ALA A 54 -0.60 3.00 7.15
CA ALA A 54 -0.41 3.92 6.04
C ALA A 54 0.16 3.22 4.79
N VAL A 55 1.04 2.23 4.98
CA VAL A 55 1.53 1.38 3.89
C VAL A 55 0.41 0.50 3.33
N ALA A 56 -0.44 -0.07 4.18
CA ALA A 56 -1.58 -0.87 3.75
C ALA A 56 -2.55 -0.07 2.87
N ASP A 57 -2.86 1.17 3.26
CA ASP A 57 -3.67 2.09 2.45
C ASP A 57 -2.99 2.43 1.12
N LEU A 58 -1.69 2.73 1.14
CA LEU A 58 -0.94 3.03 -0.08
C LEU A 58 -1.02 1.86 -1.08
N ILE A 59 -0.78 0.63 -0.62
CA ILE A 59 -0.87 -0.57 -1.43
C ILE A 59 -2.31 -0.80 -1.92
N GLY A 60 -3.29 -0.72 -1.03
CA GLY A 60 -4.70 -1.00 -1.33
C GLY A 60 -5.30 -0.02 -2.33
N PHE A 61 -5.08 1.28 -2.16
CA PHE A 61 -5.70 2.30 -3.00
C PHE A 61 -4.94 2.55 -4.31
N ASN A 62 -3.60 2.47 -4.30
CA ASN A 62 -2.81 2.83 -5.46
C ASN A 62 -2.33 1.59 -6.22
N ILE A 63 -1.72 0.64 -5.52
CA ILE A 63 -1.01 -0.48 -6.16
C ILE A 63 -1.95 -1.56 -6.67
N ALA A 64 -2.94 -1.97 -5.87
CA ALA A 64 -3.84 -3.05 -6.27
C ALA A 64 -4.58 -2.75 -7.59
N GLY A 65 -5.08 -1.52 -7.76
CA GLY A 65 -5.77 -1.12 -8.99
C GLY A 65 -4.86 -0.95 -10.20
N ALA A 66 -3.59 -0.60 -9.98
CA ALA A 66 -2.60 -0.38 -11.05
C ALA A 66 -2.05 -1.67 -11.65
N LEU A 67 -2.19 -2.81 -10.95
CA LEU A 67 -1.75 -4.13 -11.42
C LEU A 67 -2.68 -4.75 -12.48
N SER A 68 -3.78 -4.10 -12.87
CA SER A 68 -4.65 -4.58 -13.96
C SER A 68 -3.86 -4.69 -15.27
N ALA A 69 -3.73 -5.90 -15.81
CA ALA A 69 -2.97 -6.16 -17.03
C ALA A 69 -3.48 -5.32 -18.21
N ARG A 70 -4.81 -5.22 -18.34
CA ARG A 70 -5.44 -4.38 -19.35
C ARG A 70 -5.04 -2.91 -19.21
N ALA A 71 -5.12 -2.35 -18.00
CA ALA A 71 -4.74 -0.96 -17.79
C ALA A 71 -3.25 -0.76 -18.08
N VAL A 72 -2.39 -1.71 -17.71
CA VAL A 72 -0.96 -1.64 -17.98
C VAL A 72 -0.64 -1.70 -19.47
N GLU A 73 -1.21 -2.66 -20.19
CA GLU A 73 -0.88 -2.88 -21.60
C GLU A 73 -1.49 -1.81 -22.51
N GLU A 74 -2.63 -1.22 -22.13
CA GLU A 74 -3.23 -0.06 -22.81
C GLU A 74 -2.58 1.28 -22.43
N GLY A 75 -1.57 1.30 -21.55
CA GLY A 75 -0.86 2.54 -21.19
C GLY A 75 -1.59 3.43 -20.18
N ARG A 76 -2.48 2.87 -19.35
CA ARG A 76 -3.34 3.56 -18.36
C ARG A 76 -2.93 3.27 -16.91
N SER A 77 -1.72 2.77 -16.70
CA SER A 77 -1.16 2.46 -15.38
C SER A 77 0.27 3.00 -15.30
N TYR A 78 0.75 3.26 -14.10
CA TYR A 78 2.15 3.63 -13.90
C TYR A 78 3.12 2.45 -14.04
N PHE A 79 2.63 1.21 -14.19
CA PHE A 79 3.44 0.06 -14.61
C PHE A 79 3.50 -0.12 -16.14
N SER A 80 2.93 0.82 -16.89
CA SER A 80 3.03 0.86 -18.34
C SER A 80 4.38 1.45 -18.77
N LYS A 81 4.94 0.92 -19.86
CA LYS A 81 6.12 1.49 -20.50
C LYS A 81 5.76 2.73 -21.32
N GLN A 82 6.71 3.67 -21.39
CA GLN A 82 6.65 4.74 -22.38
C GLN A 82 6.72 4.12 -23.78
N GLY A 83 5.66 4.28 -24.59
CA GLY A 83 5.54 3.66 -25.90
C GLY A 83 4.70 2.38 -25.96
N GLY A 84 4.10 1.95 -24.84
CA GLY A 84 3.21 0.81 -24.77
C GLY A 84 3.86 -0.47 -24.24
N GLY A 85 3.03 -1.38 -23.73
CA GLY A 85 3.48 -2.61 -23.07
C GLY A 85 3.71 -2.46 -21.56
N SER A 86 4.14 -3.55 -20.92
CA SER A 86 4.26 -3.65 -19.46
C SER A 86 5.70 -3.60 -18.98
N MET A 87 5.91 -3.04 -17.78
CA MET A 87 7.18 -3.08 -17.03
C MET A 87 7.42 -4.43 -16.32
N VAL A 88 6.71 -5.49 -16.71
CA VAL A 88 6.93 -6.82 -16.14
C VAL A 88 8.34 -7.28 -16.51
N GLY A 89 9.09 -7.73 -15.50
CA GLY A 89 10.50 -8.08 -15.59
C GLY A 89 11.46 -6.95 -15.24
N GLU A 90 10.98 -5.72 -14.97
CA GLU A 90 11.82 -4.56 -14.69
C GLU A 90 11.81 -4.18 -13.20
N LYS A 91 12.92 -3.58 -12.74
CA LYS A 91 13.05 -3.05 -11.37
C LYS A 91 12.28 -1.74 -11.28
N VAL A 92 11.13 -1.79 -10.61
CA VAL A 92 10.20 -0.65 -10.41
C VAL A 92 10.17 -0.16 -8.96
N PHE A 93 10.65 -0.97 -8.01
CA PHE A 93 10.81 -0.60 -6.61
C PHE A 93 12.24 -0.82 -6.13
N HIS A 94 12.55 -0.35 -4.92
CA HIS A 94 13.78 -0.68 -4.23
C HIS A 94 13.88 -2.20 -4.00
N GLU A 95 15.10 -2.74 -3.94
CA GLU A 95 15.32 -4.20 -3.84
C GLU A 95 14.87 -4.82 -2.52
N SER A 96 14.67 -4.01 -1.49
CA SER A 96 14.08 -4.46 -0.23
C SER A 96 12.58 -4.75 -0.33
N VAL A 97 11.93 -4.44 -1.46
CA VAL A 97 10.49 -4.58 -1.64
C VAL A 97 10.19 -5.92 -2.31
N THR A 98 9.60 -6.84 -1.53
CA THR A 98 8.98 -8.05 -2.04
C THR A 98 7.52 -8.07 -1.60
N MET A 99 6.62 -8.21 -2.57
CA MET A 99 5.17 -8.17 -2.36
C MET A 99 4.51 -9.39 -2.98
N LYS A 100 3.74 -10.11 -2.17
CA LYS A 100 3.05 -11.34 -2.55
C LYS A 100 1.61 -11.37 -2.08
N SER A 101 0.82 -12.22 -2.70
CA SER A 101 -0.46 -12.72 -2.18
C SER A 101 -0.30 -14.18 -1.82
N ASP A 102 -0.88 -14.58 -0.70
CA ASP A 102 -0.96 -15.98 -0.31
C ASP A 102 -2.29 -16.20 0.43
N PRO A 103 -3.28 -16.81 -0.21
CA PRO A 103 -4.59 -17.06 0.39
C PRO A 103 -4.51 -17.90 1.67
N LEU A 104 -3.43 -18.67 1.86
CA LEU A 104 -3.22 -19.55 3.00
C LEU A 104 -2.28 -18.95 4.06
N ASP A 105 -1.87 -17.68 3.95
CA ASP A 105 -1.05 -17.02 4.97
C ASP A 105 -1.78 -17.05 6.31
N LYS A 106 -1.18 -17.69 7.32
CA LYS A 106 -1.78 -17.89 8.65
C LYS A 106 -2.04 -16.58 9.40
N ARG A 107 -1.29 -15.52 9.09
CA ARG A 107 -1.42 -14.19 9.72
C ARG A 107 -2.60 -13.44 9.12
N ARG A 108 -2.84 -13.61 7.81
CA ARG A 108 -3.90 -12.93 7.07
C ARG A 108 -4.43 -13.82 5.93
N PRO A 109 -5.25 -14.84 6.22
CA PRO A 109 -5.85 -15.67 5.19
C PRO A 109 -6.66 -14.82 4.21
N GLY A 110 -6.53 -15.14 2.93
CA GLY A 110 -7.27 -14.49 1.85
C GLY A 110 -8.55 -15.26 1.51
N SER A 111 -9.37 -14.68 0.65
CA SER A 111 -10.48 -15.42 0.04
C SER A 111 -9.94 -16.59 -0.79
N PRO A 112 -10.55 -17.80 -0.72
CA PRO A 112 -10.19 -18.92 -1.59
C PRO A 112 -10.56 -18.68 -3.06
N TRP A 113 -11.39 -17.65 -3.31
CA TRP A 113 -11.78 -17.21 -4.65
C TRP A 113 -11.26 -15.80 -4.90
N GLY A 114 -10.58 -15.63 -6.04
CA GLY A 114 -10.08 -14.34 -6.50
C GLY A 114 -11.24 -13.40 -6.78
N PHE A 115 -11.13 -12.18 -6.28
CA PHE A 115 -12.04 -11.11 -6.64
C PHE A 115 -11.82 -10.72 -8.11
N GLY A 116 -12.91 -10.37 -8.80
CA GLY A 116 -12.85 -9.95 -10.21
C GLY A 116 -11.94 -8.75 -10.40
N GLY A 117 -11.01 -8.85 -11.34
CA GLY A 117 -9.95 -7.86 -11.58
C GLY A 117 -10.31 -6.82 -12.63
N GLY A 118 -11.31 -5.96 -12.37
CA GLY A 118 -11.52 -4.76 -13.17
C GLY A 118 -10.73 -3.60 -12.58
N GLY A 119 -9.78 -3.03 -13.34
CA GLY A 119 -8.96 -1.90 -12.92
C GLY A 119 -9.73 -0.62 -12.55
N VAL A 120 -9.00 0.50 -12.43
CA VAL A 120 -9.51 1.84 -12.06
C VAL A 120 -10.90 2.13 -12.63
N GLY A 121 -11.87 2.30 -11.71
CA GLY A 121 -13.30 2.51 -12.00
C GLY A 121 -14.21 1.40 -11.47
N GLY A 122 -13.68 0.22 -11.16
CA GLY A 122 -14.46 -0.90 -10.61
C GLY A 122 -14.58 -0.94 -9.08
N GLY A 123 -13.72 -0.26 -8.33
CA GLY A 123 -13.64 -0.42 -6.87
C GLY A 123 -13.35 -1.88 -6.45
N PHE A 124 -13.45 -2.18 -5.15
CA PHE A 124 -13.41 -3.56 -4.63
C PHE A 124 -14.53 -4.47 -5.17
N ASN A 125 -15.39 -3.95 -6.06
CA ASN A 125 -16.52 -4.61 -6.70
C ASN A 125 -16.41 -4.61 -8.25
N GLY A 126 -15.18 -4.45 -8.77
CA GLY A 126 -14.96 -4.04 -10.14
C GLY A 126 -15.12 -5.13 -11.18
N GLY A 127 -16.35 -5.29 -11.69
CA GLY A 127 -16.76 -5.62 -13.07
C GLY A 127 -16.13 -6.79 -13.84
N GLY A 128 -15.05 -7.39 -13.36
CA GLY A 128 -14.41 -8.57 -13.93
C GLY A 128 -15.02 -9.83 -13.36
N GLU A 129 -15.00 -10.90 -14.15
CA GLU A 129 -15.42 -12.23 -13.68
C GLU A 129 -14.52 -12.68 -12.52
N GLY A 130 -15.04 -12.59 -11.28
CA GLY A 130 -14.44 -13.24 -10.12
C GLY A 130 -14.59 -14.77 -10.19
N GLY A 131 -14.11 -15.46 -9.16
CA GLY A 131 -14.31 -16.91 -9.03
C GLY A 131 -13.23 -17.78 -9.68
N LEU A 132 -12.09 -17.19 -10.05
CA LEU A 132 -10.85 -17.96 -10.21
C LEU A 132 -10.41 -18.47 -8.83
N ALA A 133 -9.88 -19.69 -8.76
CA ALA A 133 -9.30 -20.19 -7.53
C ALA A 133 -8.09 -19.31 -7.16
N SER A 134 -8.07 -18.79 -5.94
CA SER A 134 -6.93 -18.00 -5.48
C SER A 134 -5.70 -18.88 -5.37
N ALA A 135 -4.54 -18.36 -5.75
CA ALA A 135 -3.26 -19.04 -5.63
C ALA A 135 -2.21 -18.08 -5.05
N PRO A 136 -1.13 -18.60 -4.44
CA PRO A 136 0.01 -17.77 -4.08
C PRO A 136 0.61 -17.13 -5.33
N ILE A 137 0.79 -15.81 -5.31
CA ILE A 137 1.33 -15.04 -6.42
C ILE A 137 2.34 -14.04 -5.88
N THR A 138 3.53 -14.02 -6.47
CA THR A 138 4.50 -12.95 -6.25
C THR A 138 4.24 -11.83 -7.25
N TRP A 139 3.89 -10.64 -6.77
CA TRP A 139 3.65 -9.47 -7.62
C TRP A 139 4.94 -8.70 -7.87
N VAL A 140 5.73 -8.52 -6.82
CA VAL A 140 7.03 -7.87 -6.85
C VAL A 140 8.01 -8.75 -6.10
N GLU A 141 9.19 -8.99 -6.68
CA GLU A 141 10.28 -9.73 -6.06
C GLU A 141 11.55 -8.89 -6.13
N ASN A 142 12.12 -8.53 -4.98
CA ASN A 142 13.34 -7.73 -4.88
C ASN A 142 13.29 -6.46 -5.77
N GLY A 143 12.15 -5.78 -5.73
CA GLY A 143 11.88 -4.58 -6.51
C GLY A 143 11.48 -4.80 -7.97
N VAL A 144 11.51 -6.03 -8.47
CA VAL A 144 11.16 -6.37 -9.86
C VAL A 144 9.69 -6.75 -9.97
N LEU A 145 8.95 -6.12 -10.89
CA LEU A 145 7.55 -6.47 -11.17
C LEU A 145 7.48 -7.83 -11.88
N LYS A 146 6.76 -8.79 -11.30
CA LYS A 146 6.70 -10.18 -11.80
C LYS A 146 5.38 -10.51 -12.49
N ASN A 147 4.27 -10.03 -11.95
CA ASN A 147 2.94 -10.44 -12.40
C ASN A 147 1.96 -9.27 -12.46
N LEU A 148 0.90 -9.46 -13.26
CA LEU A 148 -0.24 -8.56 -13.39
C LEU A 148 -1.53 -9.36 -13.22
N ILE A 149 -2.62 -8.67 -12.93
CA ILE A 149 -3.95 -9.27 -12.82
C ILE A 149 -4.56 -9.34 -14.23
N TYR A 150 -4.64 -10.54 -14.77
CA TYR A 150 -5.32 -10.83 -16.03
C TYR A 150 -6.72 -11.36 -15.74
N ASP A 151 -7.75 -10.56 -16.02
CA ASP A 151 -9.12 -11.08 -16.07
C ASP A 151 -9.27 -12.05 -17.26
N ARG A 152 -10.30 -12.91 -17.23
CA ARG A 152 -10.52 -13.92 -18.29
C ARG A 152 -10.72 -13.32 -19.68
N TYR A 153 -11.34 -12.14 -19.76
CA TYR A 153 -11.61 -11.49 -21.03
C TYR A 153 -10.29 -11.05 -21.68
N TRP A 154 -9.48 -10.29 -20.95
CA TRP A 154 -8.20 -9.77 -21.43
C TRP A 154 -7.19 -10.90 -21.64
N ALA A 155 -7.12 -11.87 -20.73
CA ALA A 155 -6.32 -13.08 -20.88
C ALA A 155 -6.59 -13.78 -22.22
N LYS A 156 -7.87 -13.93 -22.58
CA LYS A 156 -8.28 -14.49 -23.88
C LYS A 156 -7.86 -13.61 -25.07
N GLN A 157 -7.96 -12.28 -24.96
CA GLN A 157 -7.55 -11.37 -26.04
C GLN A 157 -6.04 -11.45 -26.32
N VAL A 158 -5.22 -11.58 -25.27
CA VAL A 158 -3.75 -11.57 -25.38
C VAL A 158 -3.12 -12.97 -25.37
N GLY A 159 -3.95 -14.03 -25.37
CA GLY A 159 -3.48 -15.42 -25.39
C GLY A 159 -2.70 -15.85 -24.15
N ARG A 160 -3.09 -15.36 -22.97
CA ARG A 160 -2.48 -15.71 -21.67
C ARG A 160 -3.47 -16.44 -20.77
N GLU A 161 -2.94 -17.10 -19.75
CA GLU A 161 -3.77 -17.65 -18.67
C GLU A 161 -4.29 -16.52 -17.76
N PRO A 162 -5.55 -16.59 -17.33
CA PRO A 162 -6.09 -15.62 -16.39
C PRO A 162 -5.44 -15.78 -15.02
N THR A 163 -5.20 -14.67 -14.35
CA THR A 163 -4.57 -14.61 -13.02
C THR A 163 -5.60 -14.13 -12.01
N PRO A 164 -5.84 -14.85 -10.88
CA PRO A 164 -6.80 -14.42 -9.89
C PRO A 164 -6.42 -13.07 -9.28
N GLY A 165 -7.43 -12.25 -8.97
CA GLY A 165 -7.23 -11.03 -8.21
C GLY A 165 -6.64 -11.33 -6.82
N ALA A 166 -5.79 -10.43 -6.33
CA ALA A 166 -5.19 -10.54 -5.01
C ALA A 166 -6.24 -10.51 -3.89
N GLY A 167 -6.42 -11.62 -3.17
CA GLY A 167 -7.30 -11.67 -1.99
C GLY A 167 -6.68 -11.05 -0.73
N ASN A 168 -5.36 -10.93 -0.71
CA ASN A 168 -4.57 -10.28 0.34
C ASN A 168 -3.25 -9.77 -0.25
N PHE A 169 -2.61 -8.79 0.38
CA PHE A 169 -1.24 -8.40 0.06
C PHE A 169 -0.38 -8.55 1.30
N VAL A 170 0.80 -9.13 1.10
CA VAL A 170 1.84 -9.32 2.10
C VAL A 170 3.10 -8.65 1.56
N LEU A 171 3.50 -7.59 2.23
CA LEU A 171 4.80 -6.97 2.03
C LEU A 171 5.79 -7.64 2.97
N GLU A 172 6.89 -8.16 2.43
CA GLU A 172 7.95 -8.74 3.26
C GLU A 172 8.69 -7.62 4.01
N GLY A 173 8.78 -7.77 5.33
CA GLY A 173 9.46 -6.81 6.19
C GLY A 173 10.96 -7.06 6.25
N GLY A 174 11.71 -6.00 6.55
CA GLY A 174 13.11 -6.12 6.98
C GLY A 174 13.25 -6.63 8.42
N GLN A 175 14.48 -6.78 8.88
CA GLN A 175 14.80 -7.19 10.27
C GLN A 175 14.86 -6.00 11.24
N GLU A 176 14.72 -4.78 10.75
CA GLU A 176 14.86 -3.56 11.54
C GLU A 176 13.66 -3.29 12.44
N THR A 177 13.92 -2.76 13.63
CA THR A 177 12.86 -2.26 14.52
C THR A 177 12.50 -0.82 14.19
N LEU A 178 11.28 -0.38 14.54
CA LEU A 178 10.88 1.02 14.37
C LEU A 178 11.86 1.99 15.07
N ALA A 179 12.34 1.64 16.26
CA ALA A 179 13.32 2.44 16.99
C ALA A 179 14.65 2.56 16.22
N SER A 180 15.13 1.48 15.60
CA SER A 180 16.31 1.49 14.73
C SER A 180 16.09 2.37 13.49
N LEU A 181 14.92 2.28 12.86
CA LEU A 181 14.55 3.10 11.71
C LEU A 181 14.51 4.60 12.06
N ILE A 182 13.96 4.95 13.23
CA ILE A 182 13.93 6.35 13.72
C ILE A 182 15.34 6.84 14.06
N ALA A 183 16.15 6.01 14.72
CA ALA A 183 17.50 6.40 15.13
C ALA A 183 18.46 6.59 13.94
N SER A 184 18.27 5.84 12.86
CA SER A 184 19.12 5.89 11.65
C SER A 184 18.76 7.02 10.68
N THR A 185 17.78 7.86 11.01
CA THR A 185 17.26 8.89 10.10
C THR A 185 17.44 10.30 10.66
N GLU A 186 18.11 11.16 9.89
CA GLU A 186 18.59 12.47 10.35
C GLU A 186 17.48 13.52 10.50
N ARG A 187 16.48 13.47 9.60
CA ARG A 187 15.26 14.30 9.63
C ARG A 187 14.05 13.41 9.37
N VAL A 188 13.31 13.10 10.43
CA VAL A 188 12.17 12.18 10.37
C VAL A 188 10.86 12.93 10.39
N SER A 189 10.03 12.58 9.41
CA SER A 189 8.61 12.88 9.39
C SER A 189 7.87 11.57 9.66
N ILE A 190 7.24 11.42 10.83
CA ILE A 190 6.28 10.34 11.07
C ILE A 190 4.88 10.90 10.86
N PRO A 191 4.20 10.56 9.75
CA PRO A 191 2.82 10.95 9.55
C PRO A 191 1.93 10.13 10.47
N LEU A 192 1.26 10.78 11.44
CA LEU A 192 0.25 10.12 12.27
C LEU A 192 -1.02 9.78 11.50
N ALA A 193 -1.27 10.57 10.45
CA ALA A 193 -2.28 10.38 9.45
C ALA A 193 -1.77 11.07 8.18
N ALA A 194 -1.58 10.31 7.11
CA ALA A 194 -1.28 10.84 5.79
C ALA A 194 -2.53 10.64 4.93
N ARG A 195 -3.14 11.74 4.46
CA ARG A 195 -4.10 11.65 3.37
C ARG A 195 -3.34 11.92 2.08
N CYS A 196 -2.94 10.83 1.44
CA CYS A 196 -2.30 10.87 0.13
C CYS A 196 -3.40 10.89 -0.94
N LEU A 197 -3.55 12.02 -1.61
CA LEU A 197 -4.42 12.15 -2.78
C LEU A 197 -3.56 11.92 -4.02
N SER A 198 -4.01 11.04 -4.91
CA SER A 198 -3.41 10.94 -6.23
C SER A 198 -3.57 12.28 -6.96
N ARG A 199 -2.52 12.72 -7.65
CA ARG A 199 -2.59 13.91 -8.49
C ARG A 199 -3.55 13.63 -9.66
N THR A 200 -4.70 14.29 -9.67
CA THR A 200 -5.75 14.09 -10.68
C THR A 200 -5.39 14.66 -12.06
N ASP A 201 -4.34 15.45 -12.16
CA ASP A 201 -3.83 16.07 -13.40
C ASP A 201 -2.91 15.13 -14.22
N GLN A 202 -2.48 14.00 -13.64
CA GLN A 202 -1.61 13.01 -14.30
C GLN A 202 -2.17 11.59 -14.07
N PRO A 203 -3.14 11.12 -14.87
CA PRO A 203 -3.85 9.85 -14.61
C PRO A 203 -2.96 8.60 -14.61
N ASN A 204 -1.73 8.71 -15.14
CA ASN A 204 -0.75 7.62 -15.24
C ASN A 204 0.47 7.80 -14.31
N SER A 205 0.45 8.76 -13.38
CA SER A 205 1.55 9.01 -12.46
C SER A 205 1.28 8.40 -11.09
N ALA A 206 2.28 7.75 -10.50
CA ALA A 206 2.27 7.31 -9.10
C ALA A 206 2.47 8.48 -8.10
N ALA A 207 2.52 9.73 -8.60
CA ALA A 207 2.67 10.91 -7.75
C ALA A 207 1.42 11.12 -6.88
N ALA A 208 1.60 10.93 -5.57
CA ALA A 208 0.60 11.28 -4.57
C ALA A 208 1.02 12.55 -3.82
N ILE A 209 0.08 13.49 -3.66
CA ILE A 209 0.24 14.60 -2.73
C ILE A 209 -0.21 14.09 -1.36
N CYS A 210 0.76 13.83 -0.49
CA CYS A 210 0.50 13.45 0.89
C CYS A 210 0.41 14.70 1.76
N VAL A 211 -0.81 15.01 2.22
CA VAL A 211 -0.99 15.96 3.32
C VAL A 211 -0.83 15.18 4.61
N ALA A 212 0.30 15.39 5.29
CA ALA A 212 0.59 14.78 6.58
C ALA A 212 0.37 15.80 7.71
N HIS A 213 -0.33 15.39 8.76
CA HIS A 213 -0.13 15.99 10.09
C HIS A 213 1.08 15.30 10.70
N THR A 214 2.23 15.96 10.62
CA THR A 214 3.53 15.36 10.92
C THR A 214 4.00 15.72 12.33
N LEU A 215 4.59 14.74 13.03
CA LEU A 215 5.52 15.03 14.11
C LEU A 215 6.91 15.27 13.53
N ALA A 216 7.46 16.45 13.78
CA ALA A 216 8.85 16.76 13.52
C ALA A 216 9.64 16.58 14.81
N SER A 217 10.50 15.56 14.89
CA SER A 217 11.54 15.49 15.93
C SER A 217 12.88 15.94 15.33
N GLY A 218 13.56 16.84 16.03
CA GLY A 218 15.00 17.00 15.90
C GLY A 218 15.69 15.96 16.77
N HIS A 219 16.95 15.63 16.46
CA HIS A 219 17.85 14.85 17.32
C HIS A 219 17.60 15.22 18.80
N ASN A 220 17.22 14.23 19.63
CA ASN A 220 17.05 14.23 21.10
C ASN A 220 15.67 14.25 21.79
N ASP A 221 14.52 14.32 21.12
CA ASP A 221 13.22 14.34 21.85
C ASP A 221 12.31 13.15 21.50
N ILE A 222 12.59 11.96 22.05
CA ILE A 222 11.63 10.84 22.28
C ILE A 222 11.87 10.28 23.68
#